data_AF-A0A9E5XQK9-F1
#
_entry.id   AF-A0A9E5XQK9-F1
#
_cell.length_a   1.000
_cell.length_b   1.000
_cell.length_c   1.000
_cell.angle_alpha   90.00
_cell.angle_beta   90.00
_cell.angle_gamma   90.00
#
_symmetry.space_group_name_H-M   'P 1'
#
loop_
_entity.id
_entity.type
_entity.pdbx_description
1 polymer ?
#
loop_
_entity_poly.entity_id
_entity_poly.type
_entity_poly.pdbx_seq_one_letter_code
_entity_poly.pdbx_strand_id
1 'polypeptide(L)'
;MSTSTIPSTPAQPKPSFGQRVAAFFRALIRLILWLIFLVLLLGGCAVTLAWGLPYLERTYVRPVQEMQVQMDVLARGLESLQARVNQNEEQTLARLQSLEEQVQQLQTEVQAVQEAVQALQKEQSQREADLEDRVERLSRELSKLQEQLAQLEDDVQSLGADLMLQTTEAAEQTQLQVAQLRVLLHIGQARLALVNQDLPLAQDEIGRARNLLDLLVQKAAAVDMPPAWFEAVREGQTRLEYAYNKVLTQPDLALKDLDIAWVVLTQAFEPETPVAVPADAMTETAAETTAEATPAPEVTGEATAAPTPTPTPTANP
;
A
#
# COMPACT_ATOMS: atom_id res chain seq x y z
N MET A 1 -24.35 -13.64 145.45
CA MET A 1 -25.30 -14.73 145.77
C MET A 1 -24.46 -15.97 145.96
N SER A 2 -24.04 -16.25 147.21
CA SER A 2 -24.67 -17.27 148.07
C SER A 2 -24.44 -18.66 147.46
N THR A 3 -23.68 -19.60 148.02
CA THR A 3 -23.61 -20.01 149.43
C THR A 3 -22.36 -20.86 149.70
N SER A 4 -21.83 -20.68 150.91
CA SER A 4 -20.89 -21.52 151.63
C SER A 4 -21.49 -22.90 151.94
N THR A 5 -20.70 -23.97 151.77
CA THR A 5 -20.92 -25.24 152.50
C THR A 5 -19.59 -26.01 152.66
N ILE A 6 -19.04 -26.00 153.88
CA ILE A 6 -18.15 -27.04 154.43
C ILE A 6 -19.09 -28.06 155.08
N PRO A 7 -18.90 -29.40 154.94
CA PRO A 7 -18.34 -30.12 156.08
C PRO A 7 -17.57 -31.43 155.79
N SER A 8 -16.84 -31.83 156.83
CA SER A 8 -16.62 -33.22 157.31
C SER A 8 -15.69 -34.16 156.54
N THR A 9 -14.46 -34.19 157.04
CA THR A 9 -13.54 -35.34 157.11
C THR A 9 -14.21 -36.60 157.69
N PRO A 10 -13.89 -37.79 157.14
CA PRO A 10 -13.75 -38.97 157.97
C PRO A 10 -12.41 -39.71 157.76
N ALA A 11 -11.77 -39.96 158.90
CA ALA A 11 -10.92 -41.09 159.27
C ALA A 11 -10.14 -41.83 158.16
N GLN A 12 -8.83 -41.62 158.14
CA GLN A 12 -7.88 -42.45 157.40
C GLN A 12 -7.76 -43.86 158.02
N PRO A 13 -8.03 -44.94 157.26
CA PRO A 13 -7.64 -46.28 157.64
C PRO A 13 -6.13 -46.45 157.39
N LYS A 14 -5.37 -46.71 158.46
CA LYS A 14 -3.94 -47.04 158.39
C LYS A 14 -3.76 -48.28 157.49
N PRO A 15 -3.01 -48.18 156.37
CA PRO A 15 -2.87 -49.25 155.40
C PRO A 15 -2.01 -50.38 155.96
N SER A 16 -2.56 -51.59 155.93
CA SER A 16 -1.90 -52.84 156.33
C SER A 16 -0.73 -53.15 155.39
N PHE A 17 0.26 -53.86 155.91
CA PHE A 17 1.53 -54.16 155.26
C PHE A 17 1.37 -54.81 153.86
N GLY A 18 0.27 -55.52 153.61
CA GLY A 18 -0.05 -56.10 152.30
C GLY A 18 -0.38 -55.09 151.18
N GLN A 19 -0.89 -53.89 151.52
CA GLN A 19 -1.24 -52.86 150.54
C GLN A 19 0.00 -52.16 149.96
N ARG A 20 1.11 -52.12 150.72
CA ARG A 20 2.38 -51.54 150.27
C ARG A 20 3.10 -52.43 149.25
N VAL A 21 2.98 -53.75 149.38
CA VAL A 21 3.54 -54.71 148.40
C VAL A 21 2.72 -54.73 147.10
N ALA A 22 1.39 -54.63 147.19
CA ALA A 22 0.52 -54.54 146.00
C ALA A 22 0.72 -53.23 145.21
N ALA A 23 0.98 -52.10 145.89
CA ALA A 23 1.28 -50.83 145.24
C ALA A 23 2.62 -50.87 144.46
N PHE A 24 3.63 -51.57 145.00
CA PHE A 24 4.93 -51.71 144.33
C PHE A 24 4.83 -52.59 143.06
N PHE A 25 4.11 -53.72 143.12
CA PHE A 25 3.88 -54.57 141.94
C PHE A 25 3.05 -53.87 140.84
N ARG A 26 2.05 -53.07 141.23
CA ARG A 26 1.25 -52.29 140.28
C ARG A 26 2.07 -51.19 139.61
N ALA A 27 3.01 -50.57 140.33
CA ALA A 27 3.97 -49.61 139.75
C ALA A 27 4.94 -50.30 138.76
N LEU A 28 5.42 -51.50 139.09
CA LEU A 28 6.32 -52.27 138.23
C LEU A 28 5.66 -52.71 136.92
N ILE A 29 4.42 -53.21 136.98
CA ILE A 29 3.64 -53.58 135.77
C ILE A 29 3.38 -52.35 134.89
N ARG A 30 3.10 -51.19 135.49
CA ARG A 30 2.86 -49.94 134.74
C ARG A 30 4.12 -49.46 134.02
N LEU A 31 5.30 -49.64 134.63
CA LEU A 31 6.59 -49.31 134.02
C LEU A 31 6.95 -50.25 132.86
N ILE A 32 6.68 -51.55 133.00
CA ILE A 32 6.90 -52.54 131.92
C ILE A 32 5.98 -52.28 130.73
N LEU A 33 4.68 -52.01 130.96
CA LEU A 33 3.73 -51.67 129.90
C LEU A 33 4.12 -50.38 129.17
N TRP A 34 4.58 -49.37 129.91
CA TRP A 34 5.06 -48.12 129.32
C TRP A 34 6.32 -48.34 128.47
N LEU A 35 7.24 -49.19 128.92
CA LEU A 35 8.44 -49.56 128.16
C LEU A 35 8.09 -50.32 126.86
N ILE A 36 7.16 -51.27 126.91
CA ILE A 36 6.68 -51.99 125.72
C ILE A 36 6.04 -51.02 124.73
N PHE A 37 5.20 -50.09 125.21
CA PHE A 37 4.57 -49.08 124.37
C PHE A 37 5.62 -48.18 123.70
N LEU A 38 6.67 -47.78 124.43
CA LEU A 38 7.78 -46.99 123.88
C LEU A 38 8.54 -47.75 122.79
N VAL A 39 8.84 -49.04 123.00
CA VAL A 39 9.53 -49.88 122.02
C VAL A 39 8.66 -50.12 120.79
N LEU A 40 7.35 -50.32 120.96
CA LEU A 40 6.40 -50.52 119.85
C LEU A 40 6.20 -49.23 119.05
N LEU A 41 6.26 -48.07 119.70
CA LEU A 41 6.18 -46.77 119.06
C LEU A 41 7.48 -46.42 118.30
N LEU A 42 8.65 -46.67 118.89
CA LEU A 42 9.93 -46.51 118.18
C LEU A 42 10.09 -47.52 117.02
N GLY A 43 9.77 -48.79 117.26
CA GLY A 43 9.84 -49.85 116.26
C GLY A 43 8.82 -49.64 115.13
N GLY A 44 7.60 -49.24 115.46
CA GLY A 44 6.57 -48.88 114.49
C GLY A 44 7.00 -47.69 113.63
N CYS A 45 7.58 -46.65 114.23
CA CYS A 45 8.04 -45.47 113.51
C CYS A 45 9.20 -45.82 112.54
N ALA A 46 10.15 -46.66 112.96
CA ALA A 46 11.26 -47.12 112.12
C ALA A 46 10.79 -47.91 110.90
N VAL A 47 9.79 -48.79 111.06
CA VAL A 47 9.21 -49.56 109.95
C VAL A 47 8.45 -48.63 108.98
N THR A 48 7.69 -47.65 109.48
CA THR A 48 6.98 -46.69 108.61
C THR A 48 7.92 -45.78 107.83
N LEU A 49 9.08 -45.42 108.39
CA LEU A 49 10.11 -44.65 107.67
C LEU A 49 10.82 -45.49 106.62
N ALA A 50 11.20 -46.73 106.95
CA ALA A 50 11.90 -47.63 106.03
C ALA A 50 11.03 -48.09 104.84
N TRP A 51 9.71 -48.23 105.04
CA TRP A 51 8.77 -48.58 103.97
C TRP A 51 8.10 -47.38 103.29
N GLY A 52 7.97 -46.25 103.99
CA GLY A 52 7.38 -45.03 103.44
C GLY A 52 8.25 -44.34 102.39
N LEU A 53 9.57 -44.32 102.60
CA LEU A 53 10.54 -43.73 101.66
C LEU A 53 10.53 -44.38 100.26
N PRO A 54 10.62 -45.71 100.09
CA PRO A 54 10.59 -46.33 98.76
C PRO A 54 9.21 -46.28 98.09
N TYR A 55 8.13 -46.10 98.86
CA TYR A 55 6.79 -45.91 98.30
C TYR A 55 6.64 -44.50 97.70
N LEU A 56 7.13 -43.47 98.41
CA LEU A 56 7.11 -42.08 97.93
C LEU A 56 7.90 -41.90 96.63
N GLU A 57 9.05 -42.58 96.51
CA GLU A 57 9.89 -42.54 95.30
C GLU A 57 9.16 -43.17 94.10
N ARG A 58 8.42 -44.26 94.30
CA ARG A 58 7.65 -44.92 93.22
C ARG A 58 6.39 -44.14 92.84
N THR A 59 5.72 -43.50 93.79
CA THR A 59 4.44 -42.83 93.55
C THR A 59 4.60 -41.38 93.07
N TYR A 60 5.69 -40.68 93.44
CA TYR A 60 5.86 -39.26 93.10
C TYR A 60 7.03 -38.94 92.17
N VAL A 61 8.16 -39.68 92.22
CA VAL A 61 9.35 -39.30 91.44
C VAL A 61 9.28 -39.80 89.99
N ARG A 62 8.74 -41.01 89.76
CA ARG A 62 8.56 -41.56 88.39
C ARG A 62 7.55 -40.81 87.51
N PRO A 63 6.34 -40.43 87.97
CA PRO A 63 5.40 -39.71 87.09
C PRO A 63 5.91 -38.32 86.70
N VAL A 64 6.72 -37.67 87.54
CA VAL A 64 7.32 -36.36 87.19
C VAL A 64 8.43 -36.51 86.14
N GLN A 65 9.22 -37.59 86.18
CA GLN A 65 10.22 -37.87 85.14
C GLN A 65 9.58 -38.19 83.79
N GLU A 66 8.49 -38.98 83.78
CA GLU A 66 7.72 -39.25 82.55
C GLU A 66 7.03 -37.99 82.02
N MET A 67 6.51 -37.12 82.90
CA MET A 67 5.95 -35.82 82.50
C MET A 67 7.01 -34.87 81.95
N GLN A 68 8.25 -34.87 82.47
CA GLN A 68 9.35 -34.06 81.93
C GLN A 68 9.73 -34.52 80.52
N VAL A 69 9.84 -35.83 80.29
CA VAL A 69 10.12 -36.39 78.96
C VAL A 69 8.99 -36.07 77.97
N GLN A 70 7.72 -36.15 78.39
CA GLN A 70 6.59 -35.76 77.54
C GLN A 70 6.57 -34.27 77.22
N MET A 71 6.87 -33.41 78.19
CA MET A 71 6.98 -31.96 77.97
C MET A 71 8.11 -31.62 77.02
N ASP A 72 9.27 -32.30 77.10
CA ASP A 72 10.36 -32.11 76.15
C ASP A 72 9.98 -32.54 74.73
N VAL A 73 9.25 -33.67 74.58
CA VAL A 73 8.75 -34.12 73.28
C VAL A 73 7.72 -33.14 72.71
N LEU A 74 6.81 -32.62 73.54
CA LEU A 74 5.85 -31.60 73.14
C LEU A 74 6.54 -30.27 72.78
N ALA A 75 7.54 -29.84 73.56
CA ALA A 75 8.31 -28.62 73.30
C ALA A 75 9.06 -28.73 71.96
N ARG A 76 9.74 -29.85 71.70
CA ARG A 76 10.37 -30.13 70.39
C ARG A 76 9.34 -30.22 69.27
N GLY A 77 8.17 -30.80 69.55
CA GLY A 77 7.04 -30.85 68.62
C GLY A 77 6.59 -29.44 68.23
N LEU A 78 6.36 -28.57 69.21
CA LEU A 78 5.99 -27.16 69.03
C LEU A 78 7.07 -26.39 68.27
N GLU A 79 8.34 -26.55 68.62
CA GLU A 79 9.46 -25.92 67.92
C GLU A 79 9.52 -26.37 66.45
N SER A 80 9.34 -27.66 66.19
CA SER A 80 9.30 -28.19 64.82
C SER A 80 8.09 -27.70 64.01
N LEU A 81 6.93 -27.57 64.66
CA LEU A 81 5.71 -27.02 64.06
C LEU A 81 5.90 -25.53 63.75
N GLN A 82 6.47 -24.78 64.68
CA GLN A 82 6.75 -23.36 64.49
C GLN A 82 7.79 -23.15 63.39
N ALA A 83 8.84 -23.97 63.33
CA ALA A 83 9.80 -23.94 62.23
C ALA A 83 9.15 -24.23 60.88
N ARG A 84 8.23 -25.22 60.81
CA ARG A 84 7.48 -25.53 59.59
C ARG A 84 6.52 -24.40 59.19
N VAL A 85 5.86 -23.77 60.15
CA VAL A 85 4.97 -22.63 59.89
C VAL A 85 5.78 -21.47 59.34
N ASN A 86 6.90 -21.09 59.98
CA ASN A 86 7.78 -20.02 59.51
C ASN A 86 8.32 -20.33 58.11
N GLN A 87 8.75 -21.57 57.86
CA GLN A 87 9.22 -21.99 56.53
C GLN A 87 8.10 -21.92 55.47
N ASN A 88 6.89 -22.33 55.82
CA ASN A 88 5.74 -22.22 54.91
C ASN A 88 5.37 -20.77 54.65
N GLU A 89 5.41 -19.89 55.65
CA GLU A 89 5.17 -18.46 55.51
C GLU A 89 6.21 -17.80 54.60
N GLU A 90 7.50 -18.13 54.77
CA GLU A 90 8.56 -17.65 53.87
C GLU A 90 8.34 -18.13 52.43
N GLN A 91 7.96 -19.40 52.23
CA GLN A 91 7.67 -19.94 50.90
C GLN A 91 6.43 -19.31 50.25
N THR A 92 5.37 -19.04 51.01
CA THR A 92 4.18 -18.38 50.47
C THR A 92 4.46 -16.93 50.13
N LEU A 93 5.22 -16.21 50.96
CA LEU A 93 5.65 -14.84 50.67
C LEU A 93 6.53 -14.79 49.42
N ALA A 94 7.50 -15.71 49.27
CA ALA A 94 8.34 -15.78 48.07
C ALA A 94 7.52 -16.07 46.80
N ARG A 95 6.52 -16.97 46.88
CA ARG A 95 5.61 -17.24 45.76
C ARG A 95 4.72 -16.06 45.42
N LEU A 96 4.20 -15.35 46.42
CA LEU A 96 3.39 -14.15 46.21
C LEU A 96 4.20 -13.05 45.55
N GLN A 97 5.44 -12.82 45.99
CA GLN A 97 6.35 -11.86 45.36
C GLN A 97 6.65 -12.23 43.89
N SER A 98 6.91 -13.51 43.60
CA SER A 98 7.13 -13.96 42.22
C SER A 98 5.89 -13.82 41.33
N LEU A 99 4.69 -14.11 41.86
CA LEU A 99 3.44 -13.91 41.14
C LEU A 99 3.16 -12.42 40.90
N GLU A 100 3.43 -11.56 41.88
CA GLU A 100 3.30 -10.12 41.74
C GLU A 100 4.25 -9.58 40.66
N GLU A 101 5.50 -10.04 40.64
CA GLU A 101 6.47 -9.69 39.60
C GLU A 101 6.01 -10.17 38.21
N GLN A 102 5.51 -11.41 38.09
CA GLN A 102 4.95 -11.93 36.84
C GLN A 102 3.72 -11.14 36.37
N VAL A 103 2.83 -10.74 37.29
CA VAL A 103 1.65 -9.92 36.96
C VAL A 103 2.08 -8.54 36.49
N GLN A 104 3.08 -7.91 37.12
CA GLN A 104 3.62 -6.62 36.69
C GLN A 104 4.30 -6.72 35.32
N GLN A 105 5.04 -7.80 35.07
CA GLN A 105 5.65 -8.07 33.76
C GLN A 105 4.58 -8.25 32.68
N LEU A 106 3.58 -9.11 32.91
CA LEU A 106 2.49 -9.34 31.96
C LEU A 106 1.68 -8.07 31.71
N GLN A 107 1.44 -7.25 32.74
CA GLN A 107 0.76 -5.97 32.58
C GLN A 107 1.56 -5.03 31.65
N THR A 108 2.88 -5.00 31.80
CA THR A 108 3.77 -4.21 30.94
C THR A 108 3.79 -4.74 29.51
N GLU A 109 3.85 -6.06 29.32
CA GLU A 109 3.80 -6.70 27.99
C GLU A 109 2.45 -6.45 27.30
N VAL A 110 1.33 -6.56 28.02
CA VAL A 110 0.00 -6.27 27.48
C VAL A 110 -0.11 -4.81 27.05
N GLN A 111 0.41 -3.88 27.85
CA GLN A 111 0.43 -2.46 27.49
C GLN A 111 1.28 -2.21 26.23
N ALA A 112 2.48 -2.82 26.15
CA ALA A 112 3.34 -2.70 24.98
C ALA A 112 2.71 -3.29 23.71
N VAL A 113 2.05 -4.45 23.82
CA VAL A 113 1.31 -5.07 22.70
C VAL A 113 0.13 -4.19 22.28
N GLN A 114 -0.59 -3.60 23.23
CA GLN A 114 -1.71 -2.71 22.93
C GLN A 114 -1.25 -1.46 22.17
N GLU A 115 -0.13 -0.85 22.59
CA GLU A 115 0.50 0.27 21.88
C GLU A 115 0.97 -0.13 20.48
N ALA A 116 1.60 -1.30 20.34
CA ALA A 116 2.03 -1.82 19.05
C ALA A 116 0.86 -2.06 18.09
N VAL A 117 -0.24 -2.66 18.58
CA VAL A 117 -1.45 -2.90 17.77
C VAL A 117 -2.08 -1.58 17.34
N GLN A 118 -2.17 -0.58 18.23
CA GLN A 118 -2.68 0.75 17.86
C GLN A 118 -1.80 1.44 16.82
N ALA A 119 -0.47 1.32 16.93
CA ALA A 119 0.46 1.85 15.95
C ALA A 119 0.29 1.17 14.57
N LEU A 120 0.17 -0.16 14.55
CA LEU A 120 -0.05 -0.96 13.34
C LEU A 120 -1.39 -0.63 12.69
N GLN A 121 -2.46 -0.47 13.49
CA GLN A 121 -3.78 -0.08 12.99
C GLN A 121 -3.75 1.32 12.36
N LYS A 122 -3.03 2.26 12.98
CA LYS A 122 -2.84 3.60 12.42
C LYS A 122 -2.06 3.53 11.11
N GLU A 123 -0.98 2.77 11.04
CA GLU A 123 -0.20 2.58 9.82
C GLU A 123 -1.04 1.95 8.70
N GLN A 124 -1.84 0.94 9.01
CA GLN A 124 -2.75 0.32 8.04
C GLN A 124 -3.76 1.35 7.50
N SER A 125 -4.42 2.11 8.37
CA SER A 125 -5.37 3.14 7.92
C SER A 125 -4.72 4.21 7.05
N GLN A 126 -3.46 4.58 7.31
CA GLN A 126 -2.71 5.52 6.49
C GLN A 126 -2.33 4.93 5.14
N ARG A 127 -1.92 3.66 5.09
CA ARG A 127 -1.63 2.95 3.84
C ARG A 127 -2.89 2.77 2.99
N GLU A 128 -4.03 2.48 3.60
CA GLU A 128 -5.32 2.39 2.91
C GLU A 128 -5.71 3.73 2.29
N ALA A 129 -5.57 4.83 3.03
CA ALA A 129 -5.82 6.17 2.51
C ALA A 129 -4.88 6.54 1.35
N ASP A 130 -3.57 6.26 1.46
CA ASP A 130 -2.61 6.51 0.36
C ASP A 130 -2.93 5.67 -0.89
N LEU A 131 -3.32 4.41 -0.71
CA LEU A 131 -3.72 3.55 -1.81
C LEU A 131 -5.00 4.06 -2.49
N GLU A 132 -5.99 4.50 -1.73
CA GLU A 132 -7.21 5.12 -2.25
C GLU A 132 -6.90 6.37 -3.08
N ASP A 133 -6.07 7.27 -2.54
CA ASP A 133 -5.61 8.48 -3.24
C ASP A 133 -4.83 8.16 -4.52
N ARG A 134 -4.05 7.08 -4.53
CA ARG A 134 -3.31 6.63 -5.73
C ARG A 134 -4.24 6.03 -6.77
N VAL A 135 -5.23 5.24 -6.36
CA VAL A 135 -6.24 4.68 -7.27
C VAL A 135 -7.06 5.79 -7.91
N GLU A 136 -7.47 6.80 -7.13
CA GLU A 136 -8.23 7.94 -7.66
C GLU A 136 -7.41 8.83 -8.60
N ARG A 137 -6.10 8.98 -8.34
CA ARG A 137 -5.19 9.66 -9.29
C ARG A 137 -5.05 8.89 -10.59
N LEU A 138 -4.79 7.58 -10.52
CA LEU A 138 -4.65 6.73 -11.69
C LEU A 138 -5.93 6.64 -12.51
N SER A 139 -7.11 6.61 -11.87
CA SER A 139 -8.39 6.62 -12.58
C SER A 139 -8.60 7.93 -13.36
N ARG A 140 -8.28 9.08 -12.75
CA ARG A 140 -8.31 10.39 -13.42
C ARG A 140 -7.33 10.46 -14.59
N GLU A 141 -6.11 9.96 -14.43
CA GLU A 141 -5.12 9.89 -15.50
C GLU A 141 -5.57 9.00 -16.66
N LEU A 142 -6.17 7.83 -16.36
CA LEU A 142 -6.72 6.92 -17.38
C LEU A 142 -7.87 7.57 -18.14
N SER A 143 -8.81 8.24 -17.46
CA SER A 143 -9.90 8.97 -18.12
C SER A 143 -9.37 10.07 -19.04
N LYS A 144 -8.34 10.81 -18.61
CA LYS A 144 -7.70 11.84 -19.43
C LYS A 144 -7.01 11.25 -20.66
N LEU A 145 -6.28 10.13 -20.51
CA LEU A 145 -5.65 9.44 -21.65
C LEU A 145 -6.69 8.91 -22.63
N GLN A 146 -7.83 8.41 -22.14
CA GLN A 146 -8.93 7.96 -22.98
C GLN A 146 -9.56 9.11 -23.77
N GLU A 147 -9.75 10.27 -23.15
CA GLU A 147 -10.22 11.49 -23.83
C GLU A 147 -9.22 11.97 -24.89
N GLN A 148 -7.93 11.97 -24.58
CA GLN A 148 -6.87 12.31 -25.53
C GLN A 148 -6.81 11.35 -26.73
N LEU A 149 -7.01 10.05 -26.51
CA LEU A 149 -7.08 9.06 -27.59
C LEU A 149 -8.30 9.27 -28.49
N ALA A 150 -9.47 9.56 -27.90
CA ALA A 150 -10.67 9.87 -28.66
C ALA A 150 -10.51 11.14 -29.51
N GLN A 151 -9.87 12.19 -28.96
CA GLN A 151 -9.56 13.40 -29.70
C GLN A 151 -8.59 13.13 -30.86
N LEU A 152 -7.53 12.36 -30.62
CA LEU A 152 -6.56 12.03 -31.66
C LEU A 152 -7.19 11.18 -32.79
N GLU A 153 -8.13 10.30 -32.47
CA GLU A 153 -8.90 9.56 -33.47
C GLU A 153 -9.74 10.48 -34.36
N ASP A 154 -10.43 11.47 -33.77
CA ASP A 154 -11.20 12.48 -34.50
C ASP A 154 -10.31 13.37 -35.38
N ASP A 155 -9.17 13.81 -34.85
CA ASP A 155 -8.17 14.59 -35.58
C ASP A 155 -7.62 13.80 -36.79
N VAL A 156 -7.35 12.50 -36.64
CA VAL A 156 -6.88 11.64 -37.73
C VAL A 156 -7.97 11.41 -38.78
N GLN A 157 -9.23 11.21 -38.36
CA GLN A 157 -10.35 11.04 -39.29
C GLN A 157 -10.61 12.32 -40.10
N SER A 158 -10.62 13.47 -39.45
CA SER A 158 -10.81 14.77 -40.10
C SER A 158 -9.66 15.10 -41.06
N LEU A 159 -8.40 14.89 -40.64
CA LEU A 159 -7.24 15.08 -41.52
C LEU A 159 -7.26 14.10 -42.71
N GLY A 160 -7.70 12.86 -42.49
CA GLY A 160 -7.89 11.88 -43.56
C GLY A 160 -8.94 12.30 -44.57
N ALA A 161 -10.06 12.86 -44.11
CA ALA A 161 -11.12 13.39 -44.98
C ALA A 161 -10.65 14.62 -45.77
N ASP A 162 -9.97 15.56 -45.12
CA ASP A 162 -9.40 16.75 -45.77
C ASP A 162 -8.35 16.38 -46.82
N LEU A 163 -7.44 15.46 -46.49
CA LEU A 163 -6.44 14.97 -47.45
C LEU A 163 -7.09 14.25 -48.65
N MET A 164 -8.14 13.48 -48.42
CA MET A 164 -8.89 12.83 -49.52
C MET A 164 -9.59 13.85 -50.41
N LEU A 165 -10.19 14.90 -49.83
CA LEU A 165 -10.77 16.02 -50.58
C LEU A 165 -9.69 16.73 -51.41
N GLN A 166 -8.61 17.19 -50.78
CA GLN A 166 -7.51 17.90 -51.46
C GLN A 166 -6.86 17.04 -52.56
N THR A 167 -6.65 15.75 -52.32
CA THR A 167 -6.06 14.87 -53.35
C THR A 167 -7.02 14.62 -54.50
N THR A 168 -8.33 14.53 -54.24
CA THR A 168 -9.34 14.40 -55.30
C THR A 168 -9.44 15.70 -56.12
N GLU A 169 -9.50 16.86 -55.47
CA GLU A 169 -9.52 18.17 -56.12
C GLU A 169 -8.26 18.41 -56.96
N ALA A 170 -7.07 18.12 -56.42
CA ALA A 170 -5.81 18.24 -57.16
C ALA A 170 -5.75 17.27 -58.36
N ALA A 171 -6.25 16.04 -58.20
CA ALA A 171 -6.33 15.07 -59.30
C ALA A 171 -7.30 15.54 -60.40
N GLU A 172 -8.45 16.11 -60.04
CA GLU A 172 -9.40 16.66 -61.00
C GLU A 172 -8.84 17.88 -61.73
N GLN A 173 -8.18 18.79 -61.02
CA GLN A 173 -7.54 19.97 -61.60
C GLN A 173 -6.42 19.61 -62.58
N THR A 174 -5.57 18.65 -62.22
CA THR A 174 -4.50 18.17 -63.12
C THR A 174 -5.06 17.45 -64.35
N GLN A 175 -6.12 16.66 -64.21
CA GLN A 175 -6.81 16.05 -65.36
C GLN A 175 -7.40 17.09 -66.31
N LEU A 176 -7.96 18.19 -65.77
CA LEU A 176 -8.48 19.30 -66.58
C LEU A 176 -7.37 19.96 -67.39
N GLN A 177 -6.23 20.29 -66.77
CA GLN A 177 -5.07 20.87 -67.44
C GLN A 177 -4.51 19.97 -68.55
N VAL A 178 -4.39 18.66 -68.28
CA VAL A 178 -3.92 17.69 -69.28
C VAL A 178 -4.88 17.62 -70.48
N ALA A 179 -6.20 17.65 -70.24
CA ALA A 179 -7.18 17.64 -71.30
C ALA A 179 -7.15 18.94 -72.14
N GLN A 180 -6.98 20.11 -71.51
CA GLN A 180 -6.79 21.39 -72.21
C GLN A 180 -5.57 21.36 -73.14
N LEU A 181 -4.42 20.89 -72.64
CA LEU A 181 -3.20 20.75 -73.44
C LEU A 181 -3.38 19.75 -74.61
N ARG A 182 -4.13 18.67 -74.41
CA ARG A 182 -4.44 17.71 -75.49
C ARG A 182 -5.29 18.31 -76.59
N VAL A 183 -6.31 19.12 -76.24
CA VAL A 183 -7.11 19.84 -77.25
C VAL A 183 -6.22 20.71 -78.10
N LEU A 184 -5.38 21.53 -77.46
CA LEU A 184 -4.41 22.36 -78.17
C LEU A 184 -3.54 21.47 -79.08
N LEU A 185 -2.92 20.41 -78.56
CA LEU A 185 -2.07 19.53 -79.36
C LEU A 185 -2.75 19.02 -80.64
N HIS A 186 -4.00 18.54 -80.56
CA HIS A 186 -4.75 18.08 -81.74
C HIS A 186 -5.02 19.21 -82.75
N ILE A 187 -5.32 20.42 -82.27
CA ILE A 187 -5.44 21.61 -83.13
C ILE A 187 -4.11 21.89 -83.84
N GLY A 188 -2.99 21.83 -83.11
CA GLY A 188 -1.65 22.01 -83.68
C GLY A 188 -1.30 20.95 -84.73
N GLN A 189 -1.65 19.69 -84.49
CA GLN A 189 -1.47 18.58 -85.43
C GLN A 189 -2.33 18.76 -86.68
N ALA A 190 -3.59 19.17 -86.53
CA ALA A 190 -4.47 19.48 -87.65
C ALA A 190 -3.92 20.61 -88.53
N ARG A 191 -3.35 21.66 -87.93
CA ARG A 191 -2.68 22.75 -88.67
C ARG A 191 -1.50 22.23 -89.48
N LEU A 192 -0.66 21.38 -88.89
CA LEU A 192 0.48 20.77 -89.58
C LEU A 192 0.04 19.85 -90.72
N ALA A 193 -1.01 19.05 -90.52
CA ALA A 193 -1.57 18.17 -91.54
C ALA A 193 -2.13 18.97 -92.74
N LEU A 194 -2.81 20.09 -92.48
CA LEU A 194 -3.27 21.02 -93.52
C LEU A 194 -2.11 21.60 -94.35
N VAL A 195 -1.03 22.02 -93.70
CA VAL A 195 0.17 22.54 -94.38
C VAL A 195 0.83 21.46 -95.27
N ASN A 196 0.81 20.21 -94.82
CA ASN A 196 1.32 19.07 -95.56
C ASN A 196 0.34 18.51 -96.61
N GLN A 197 -0.84 19.14 -96.78
CA GLN A 197 -1.92 18.71 -97.68
C GLN A 197 -2.53 17.33 -97.36
N ASP A 198 -2.36 16.83 -96.14
CA ASP A 198 -3.00 15.60 -95.66
C ASP A 198 -4.39 15.91 -95.07
N LEU A 199 -5.36 16.12 -95.96
CA LEU A 199 -6.70 16.58 -95.59
C LEU A 199 -7.49 15.57 -94.74
N PRO A 200 -7.45 14.23 -95.00
CA PRO A 200 -8.12 13.26 -94.14
C PRO A 200 -7.57 13.24 -92.71
N LEU A 201 -6.24 13.32 -92.55
CA LEU A 201 -5.63 13.40 -91.22
C LEU A 201 -6.04 14.68 -90.49
N ALA A 202 -6.01 15.82 -91.20
CA ALA A 202 -6.46 17.09 -90.63
C ALA A 202 -7.92 17.02 -90.16
N GLN A 203 -8.81 16.41 -90.95
CA GLN A 203 -10.21 16.25 -90.58
C GLN A 203 -10.39 15.42 -89.31
N ASP A 204 -9.65 14.30 -89.21
CA ASP A 204 -9.71 13.42 -88.05
C ASP A 204 -9.18 14.11 -86.78
N GLU A 205 -8.05 14.83 -86.86
CA GLU A 205 -7.50 15.57 -85.72
C GLU A 205 -8.43 16.72 -85.26
N ILE A 206 -9.10 17.42 -86.19
CA ILE A 206 -10.15 18.41 -85.83
C ILE A 206 -11.32 17.72 -85.11
N GLY A 207 -11.74 16.55 -85.59
CA GLY A 207 -12.80 15.76 -84.94
C GLY A 207 -12.44 15.35 -83.52
N ARG A 208 -11.20 14.89 -83.30
CA ARG A 208 -10.68 14.55 -81.95
C ARG A 208 -10.63 15.77 -81.03
N ALA A 209 -10.16 16.91 -81.53
CA ALA A 209 -10.14 18.16 -80.77
C ALA A 209 -11.55 18.58 -80.33
N ARG A 210 -12.56 18.49 -81.23
CA ARG A 210 -13.97 18.78 -80.90
C ARG A 210 -14.50 17.86 -79.81
N ASN A 211 -14.34 16.54 -79.96
CA ASN A 211 -14.82 15.57 -78.99
C ASN A 211 -14.17 15.76 -77.60
N LEU A 212 -12.88 16.09 -77.56
CA LEU A 212 -12.19 16.40 -76.31
C LEU A 212 -12.65 17.72 -75.69
N LEU A 213 -12.97 18.73 -76.51
CA LEU A 213 -13.49 20.01 -76.05
C LEU A 213 -14.90 19.87 -75.44
N ASP A 214 -15.77 19.05 -76.06
CA ASP A 214 -17.08 18.71 -75.50
C ASP A 214 -16.95 18.03 -74.13
N LEU A 215 -16.02 17.07 -74.02
CA LEU A 215 -15.74 16.39 -72.76
C LEU A 215 -15.16 17.35 -71.70
N LEU A 216 -14.33 18.31 -72.10
CA LEU A 216 -13.84 19.38 -71.23
C LEU A 216 -14.98 20.28 -70.73
N VAL A 217 -15.89 20.70 -71.59
CA VAL A 217 -17.05 21.53 -71.20
C VAL A 217 -17.92 20.78 -70.19
N GLN A 218 -18.16 19.49 -70.42
CA GLN A 218 -18.94 18.65 -69.50
C GLN A 218 -18.26 18.54 -68.13
N LYS A 219 -16.93 18.37 -68.08
CA LYS A 219 -16.16 18.33 -66.83
C LYS A 219 -16.09 19.70 -66.15
N ALA A 220 -15.87 20.77 -66.90
CA ALA A 220 -15.75 22.13 -66.37
C ALA A 220 -17.07 22.64 -65.78
N ALA A 221 -18.22 22.16 -66.28
CA ALA A 221 -19.52 22.44 -65.68
C ALA A 221 -19.66 21.91 -64.24
N ALA A 222 -18.82 20.95 -63.81
CA ALA A 222 -18.78 20.46 -62.44
C ALA A 222 -17.81 21.23 -61.52
N VAL A 223 -16.92 22.07 -62.07
CA VAL A 223 -15.82 22.73 -61.34
C VAL A 223 -16.00 24.25 -61.28
N ASP A 224 -17.24 24.76 -61.44
CA ASP A 224 -17.59 26.19 -61.35
C ASP A 224 -16.61 27.14 -62.10
N MET A 225 -16.28 26.80 -63.34
CA MET A 225 -15.39 27.64 -64.17
C MET A 225 -16.03 29.01 -64.48
N PRO A 226 -15.21 30.07 -64.69
CA PRO A 226 -15.72 31.41 -65.01
C PRO A 226 -16.59 31.43 -66.28
N PRO A 227 -17.66 32.24 -66.34
CA PRO A 227 -18.55 32.31 -67.51
C PRO A 227 -17.80 32.71 -68.79
N ALA A 228 -16.77 33.57 -68.67
CA ALA A 228 -15.91 33.97 -69.78
C ALA A 228 -15.17 32.78 -70.43
N TRP A 229 -14.79 31.78 -69.63
CA TRP A 229 -14.16 30.56 -70.14
C TRP A 229 -15.11 29.77 -71.05
N PHE A 230 -16.37 29.61 -70.64
CA PHE A 230 -17.37 28.90 -71.43
C PHE A 230 -17.70 29.62 -72.73
N GLU A 231 -17.70 30.95 -72.73
CA GLU A 231 -17.90 31.75 -73.95
C GLU A 231 -16.76 31.55 -74.94
N ALA A 232 -15.52 31.64 -74.48
CA ALA A 232 -14.34 31.43 -75.32
C ALA A 232 -14.25 29.99 -75.85
N VAL A 233 -14.56 28.99 -75.02
CA VAL A 233 -14.60 27.58 -75.46
C VAL A 233 -15.70 27.35 -76.50
N ARG A 234 -16.89 27.93 -76.33
CA ARG A 234 -17.98 27.84 -77.30
C ARG A 234 -17.61 28.50 -78.63
N GLU A 235 -16.95 29.66 -78.58
CA GLU A 235 -16.41 30.30 -79.79
C GLU A 235 -15.39 29.40 -80.47
N GLY A 236 -14.43 28.84 -79.72
CA GLY A 236 -13.45 27.88 -80.23
C GLY A 236 -14.10 26.66 -80.89
N GLN A 237 -15.12 26.08 -80.26
CA GLN A 237 -15.88 24.95 -80.79
C GLN A 237 -16.59 25.29 -82.11
N THR A 238 -17.21 26.47 -82.17
CA THR A 238 -17.88 26.96 -83.38
C THR A 238 -16.89 27.12 -84.54
N ARG A 239 -15.69 27.64 -84.25
CA ARG A 239 -14.60 27.77 -85.23
C ARG A 239 -14.07 26.41 -85.69
N LEU A 240 -13.89 25.47 -84.78
CA LEU A 240 -13.49 24.09 -85.12
C LEU A 240 -14.53 23.39 -85.99
N GLU A 241 -15.82 23.62 -85.76
CA GLU A 241 -16.89 23.08 -86.59
C GLU A 241 -16.87 23.66 -88.02
N TYR A 242 -16.63 24.97 -88.16
CA TYR A 242 -16.45 25.57 -89.48
C TYR A 242 -15.22 25.02 -90.20
N ALA A 243 -14.10 24.86 -89.49
CA ALA A 243 -12.89 24.26 -90.04
C ALA A 243 -13.14 22.81 -90.50
N TYR A 244 -13.81 22.00 -89.68
CA TYR A 244 -14.14 20.61 -89.99
C TYR A 244 -14.97 20.46 -91.27
N ASN A 245 -15.99 21.29 -91.44
CA ASN A 245 -16.87 21.25 -92.61
C ASN A 245 -16.20 21.76 -93.89
N LYS A 246 -15.16 22.58 -93.77
CA LYS A 246 -14.44 23.21 -94.89
C LYS A 246 -13.14 22.49 -95.27
N VAL A 247 -12.59 21.62 -94.40
CA VAL A 247 -11.24 21.03 -94.55
C VAL A 247 -11.02 20.36 -95.91
N LEU A 248 -12.02 19.66 -96.46
CA LEU A 248 -11.93 18.94 -97.74
C LEU A 248 -12.21 19.82 -98.96
N THR A 249 -12.92 20.94 -98.80
CA THR A 249 -13.41 21.77 -99.92
C THR A 249 -12.67 23.09 -100.05
N GLN A 250 -12.22 23.66 -98.93
CA GLN A 250 -11.59 24.98 -98.82
C GLN A 250 -10.52 24.95 -97.71
N PRO A 251 -9.38 24.25 -97.93
CA PRO A 251 -8.37 24.05 -96.89
C PRO A 251 -7.77 25.35 -96.35
N ASP A 252 -7.58 26.36 -97.20
CA ASP A 252 -7.05 27.68 -96.79
C ASP A 252 -7.99 28.42 -95.82
N LEU A 253 -9.31 28.27 -96.01
CA LEU A 253 -10.29 28.88 -95.12
C LEU A 253 -10.42 28.08 -93.82
N ALA A 254 -10.35 26.75 -93.90
CA ALA A 254 -10.30 25.89 -92.73
C ALA A 254 -9.08 26.19 -91.84
N LEU A 255 -7.92 26.46 -92.44
CA LEU A 255 -6.71 26.85 -91.71
C LEU A 255 -6.91 28.15 -90.93
N LYS A 256 -7.54 29.17 -91.52
CA LYS A 256 -7.84 30.44 -90.83
C LYS A 256 -8.80 30.24 -89.65
N ASP A 257 -9.87 29.46 -89.85
CA ASP A 257 -10.81 29.15 -88.77
C ASP A 257 -10.11 28.38 -87.64
N LEU A 258 -9.17 27.49 -87.97
CA LEU A 258 -8.36 26.73 -87.00
C LEU A 258 -7.36 27.61 -86.22
N ASP A 259 -6.75 28.60 -86.88
CA ASP A 259 -5.88 29.58 -86.23
C ASP A 259 -6.65 30.45 -85.22
N ILE A 260 -7.87 30.88 -85.58
CA ILE A 260 -8.75 31.63 -84.67
C ILE A 260 -9.13 30.75 -83.48
N ALA A 261 -9.55 29.50 -83.74
CA ALA A 261 -9.88 28.56 -82.67
C ALA A 261 -8.71 28.35 -81.70
N TRP A 262 -7.50 28.19 -82.24
CA TRP A 262 -6.28 28.06 -81.43
C TRP A 262 -6.09 29.28 -80.53
N VAL A 263 -6.11 30.50 -81.08
CA VAL A 263 -5.86 31.73 -80.30
C VAL A 263 -6.90 31.89 -79.19
N VAL A 264 -8.18 31.76 -79.53
CA VAL A 264 -9.28 31.89 -78.55
C VAL A 264 -9.15 30.85 -77.43
N LEU A 265 -8.86 29.59 -77.78
CA LEU A 265 -8.71 28.53 -76.78
C LEU A 265 -7.43 28.69 -75.95
N THR A 266 -6.32 29.14 -76.54
CA THR A 266 -5.10 29.41 -75.75
C THR A 266 -5.31 30.52 -74.73
N GLN A 267 -6.02 31.60 -75.09
CA GLN A 267 -6.35 32.68 -74.17
C GLN A 267 -7.31 32.21 -73.08
N ALA A 268 -8.27 31.35 -73.42
CA ALA A 268 -9.18 30.76 -72.44
C ALA A 268 -8.49 29.80 -71.47
N PHE A 269 -7.46 29.07 -71.93
CA PHE A 269 -6.75 28.07 -71.12
C PHE A 269 -5.54 28.63 -70.39
N GLU A 270 -5.15 29.87 -70.66
CA GLU A 270 -4.09 30.52 -69.92
C GLU A 270 -4.57 30.71 -68.47
N PRO A 271 -3.85 30.19 -67.47
CA PRO A 271 -4.23 30.42 -66.08
C PRO A 271 -4.23 31.93 -65.87
N GLU A 272 -5.33 32.48 -65.34
CA GLU A 272 -5.32 33.87 -64.87
C GLU A 272 -4.14 33.99 -63.91
N THR A 273 -3.08 34.63 -64.38
CA THR A 273 -1.95 34.95 -63.53
C THR A 273 -2.52 35.88 -62.47
N PRO A 274 -2.45 35.55 -61.18
CA PRO A 274 -2.95 36.44 -60.15
C PRO A 274 -2.24 37.78 -60.37
N VAL A 275 -3.03 38.81 -60.67
CA VAL A 275 -2.57 40.18 -60.81
C VAL A 275 -1.71 40.46 -59.58
N ALA A 276 -0.42 40.70 -59.82
CA ALA A 276 0.55 40.97 -58.78
C ALA A 276 -0.04 42.02 -57.84
N VAL A 277 -0.16 41.65 -56.57
CA VAL A 277 -0.48 42.56 -55.46
C VAL A 277 0.41 43.80 -55.64
N PRO A 278 -0.15 45.03 -55.66
CA PRO A 278 0.68 46.22 -55.73
C PRO A 278 1.64 46.21 -54.54
N ALA A 279 2.93 46.25 -54.85
CA ALA A 279 4.02 46.42 -53.91
C ALA A 279 3.91 47.81 -53.26
N ASP A 280 3.08 47.95 -52.25
CA ASP A 280 2.98 49.18 -51.45
C ASP A 280 2.86 48.81 -49.96
N ALA A 281 3.98 48.37 -49.39
CA ALA A 281 4.31 48.48 -47.97
C ALA A 281 5.68 47.82 -47.68
N MET A 282 6.77 48.37 -48.21
CA MET A 282 8.07 48.26 -47.54
C MET A 282 8.72 49.63 -47.50
N THR A 283 8.42 50.34 -46.42
CA THR A 283 9.13 51.54 -46.01
C THR A 283 10.57 51.15 -45.68
N GLU A 284 11.43 51.57 -46.58
CA GLU A 284 12.87 51.73 -46.45
C GLU A 284 13.23 52.40 -45.11
N THR A 285 14.07 51.74 -44.30
CA THR A 285 14.92 52.41 -43.31
C THR A 285 16.29 51.80 -43.43
N ALA A 286 17.16 52.55 -44.12
CA ALA A 286 18.54 52.24 -44.40
C ALA A 286 19.48 52.69 -43.28
N ALA A 287 20.71 52.19 -43.41
CA ALA A 287 21.95 52.45 -42.67
C ALA A 287 22.08 51.71 -41.32
N GLU A 288 23.16 50.98 -41.02
CA GLU A 288 24.55 51.29 -41.36
C GLU A 288 25.44 50.04 -41.45
N THR A 289 26.34 50.05 -42.41
CA THR A 289 27.40 49.08 -42.69
C THR A 289 28.55 49.22 -41.69
N THR A 290 29.07 48.11 -41.14
CA THR A 290 30.50 47.93 -40.82
C THR A 290 30.85 46.44 -40.81
N ALA A 291 31.94 46.11 -41.49
CA ALA A 291 32.48 44.78 -41.74
C ALA A 291 33.06 44.11 -40.48
N GLU A 292 33.22 42.78 -40.51
CA GLU A 292 34.54 42.09 -40.54
C GLU A 292 34.47 40.61 -40.08
N ALA A 293 35.31 39.79 -40.73
CA ALA A 293 35.83 38.48 -40.34
C ALA A 293 34.94 37.21 -40.37
N THR A 294 35.12 36.45 -41.45
CA THR A 294 35.10 34.98 -41.53
C THR A 294 36.10 34.33 -40.55
N PRO A 295 35.74 33.20 -39.90
CA PRO A 295 36.50 31.99 -40.17
C PRO A 295 35.65 30.71 -40.35
N ALA A 296 36.18 29.88 -41.25
CA ALA A 296 36.07 28.44 -41.47
C ALA A 296 35.27 27.56 -40.47
N PRO A 297 34.46 26.59 -40.96
CA PRO A 297 33.95 25.49 -40.15
C PRO A 297 35.01 24.40 -39.97
N GLU A 298 35.32 24.10 -38.71
CA GLU A 298 36.12 22.95 -38.30
C GLU A 298 35.25 21.68 -38.39
N VAL A 299 35.71 20.72 -39.20
CA VAL A 299 35.11 19.39 -39.36
C VAL A 299 35.66 18.50 -38.26
N THR A 300 34.84 18.16 -37.27
CA THR A 300 35.13 17.06 -36.34
C THR A 300 34.24 15.87 -36.67
N GLY A 301 34.81 14.94 -37.43
CA GLY A 301 34.30 13.58 -37.50
C GLY A 301 34.79 12.79 -36.29
N GLU A 302 33.87 12.19 -35.55
CA GLU A 302 34.19 11.11 -34.62
C GLU A 302 33.36 9.89 -35.01
N ALA A 303 34.04 8.92 -35.60
CA ALA A 303 33.55 7.60 -35.88
C ALA A 303 33.75 6.70 -34.64
N THR A 304 33.00 5.59 -34.62
CA THR A 304 33.38 4.30 -34.00
C THR A 304 32.91 4.07 -32.56
N ALA A 305 31.81 3.32 -32.38
CA ALA A 305 31.87 1.88 -32.09
C ALA A 305 30.52 1.33 -31.60
N ALA A 306 30.00 0.32 -32.31
CA ALA A 306 29.22 -0.78 -31.76
C ALA A 306 29.93 -2.08 -32.20
N PRO A 307 29.68 -3.27 -31.62
CA PRO A 307 28.86 -3.63 -30.45
C PRO A 307 29.66 -4.46 -29.41
N THR A 308 29.08 -4.78 -28.25
CA THR A 308 29.55 -5.92 -27.44
C THR A 308 28.34 -6.67 -26.84
N PRO A 309 28.24 -8.00 -27.05
CA PRO A 309 27.18 -8.84 -26.53
C PRO A 309 27.38 -9.16 -25.04
N THR A 310 26.29 -9.20 -24.27
CA THR A 310 26.28 -9.73 -22.90
C THR A 310 25.94 -11.22 -22.92
N PRO A 311 26.74 -12.08 -22.27
CA PRO A 311 26.56 -13.53 -22.30
C PRO A 311 25.53 -14.07 -21.31
N THR A 312 24.84 -15.13 -21.73
CA THR A 312 24.15 -16.14 -20.92
C THR A 312 25.15 -17.02 -20.15
N PRO A 313 24.86 -17.37 -18.89
CA PRO A 313 25.01 -18.78 -18.45
C PRO A 313 23.81 -19.21 -17.56
N THR A 314 23.11 -20.30 -17.92
CA THR A 314 23.38 -21.72 -17.58
C THR A 314 22.72 -22.17 -16.28
N ALA A 315 21.76 -23.07 -16.43
CA ALA A 315 21.17 -23.92 -15.41
C ALA A 315 22.15 -24.99 -14.91
N ASN A 316 22.09 -25.34 -13.62
CA ASN A 316 22.07 -26.72 -13.08
C ASN A 316 22.18 -26.69 -11.54
N PRO A 317 21.94 -27.81 -10.83
CA PRO A 317 21.20 -29.03 -11.20
C PRO A 317 19.85 -29.17 -10.45
#